data_AF-A0A1B6LH05-F1
#
_entry.id   AF-A0A1B6LH05-F1
#
_cell.length_a   1.000
_cell.length_b   1.000
_cell.length_c   1.000
_cell.angle_alpha   90.00
_cell.angle_beta   90.00
_cell.angle_gamma   90.00
#
_symmetry.space_group_name_H-M   'P 1'
#
loop_
_entity.id
_entity.type
_entity.pdbx_description
1 polymer ?
#
loop_
_entity_poly.entity_id
_entity_poly.type
_entity_poly.pdbx_seq_one_letter_code
_entity_poly.pdbx_strand_id
1 'polypeptide(L)'
;SLGLLRYKHIELLDLLGEWVQKHLAVCNPQDLISLMMTLAVVHHTPANQDTLFPVVLERLVASGVPNPQDWLDLVWALTVLNKETPDQVASVLSPEFMDKMRTINAGGLTVSTKLKLLNINGVAKLRLNNYKGPHLDVTQEEWKVPLLRSKEKQTLVTAVQETMLNLLPSAVYLGTNIDTDMGFIIDAECLMNTKMTPLPLFDKKTKAPIDRSGPDTQRGIKVAILVWDYHDMTRGRKEATGVNMLCQELVRLKGYRVMTVDFVDFNPRSILVDRVKHLNHQLRSAIGPI
;
A
#
# COMPACT_ATOMS: atom_id res chain seq x y z
N SER A 1 3.47 -19.45 -9.70
CA SER A 1 2.69 -20.11 -8.61
C SER A 1 2.89 -19.50 -7.23
N LEU A 2 4.12 -19.25 -6.77
CA LEU A 2 4.39 -18.70 -5.43
C LEU A 2 3.66 -17.37 -5.16
N GLY A 3 3.70 -16.43 -6.11
CA GLY A 3 2.99 -15.16 -6.00
C GLY A 3 1.47 -15.33 -5.84
N LEU A 4 0.85 -16.21 -6.63
CA LEU A 4 -0.59 -16.51 -6.53
C LEU A 4 -0.98 -17.08 -5.16
N LEU A 5 -0.12 -17.94 -4.61
CA LEU A 5 -0.29 -18.50 -3.27
C LEU A 5 0.09 -17.51 -2.15
N ARG A 6 0.72 -16.38 -2.50
CA ARG A 6 1.36 -15.44 -1.58
C ARG A 6 2.37 -16.13 -0.66
N TYR A 7 2.98 -17.23 -1.13
CA TYR A 7 3.89 -18.05 -0.33
C TYR A 7 5.31 -17.48 -0.35
N LYS A 8 5.77 -16.98 0.79
CA LYS A 8 7.09 -16.38 0.95
C LYS A 8 8.07 -17.39 1.53
N HIS A 9 8.83 -18.03 0.65
CA HIS A 9 9.97 -18.88 1.02
C HIS A 9 11.26 -18.26 0.48
N ILE A 10 12.03 -17.62 1.36
CA ILE A 10 13.20 -16.80 1.00
C ILE A 10 14.19 -17.56 0.12
N GLU A 11 14.67 -18.72 0.57
CA GLU A 11 15.70 -19.48 -0.15
C GLU A 11 15.24 -19.90 -1.56
N LEU A 12 13.99 -20.33 -1.70
CA LEU A 12 13.43 -20.70 -3.01
C LEU A 12 13.32 -19.48 -3.94
N LEU A 13 12.92 -18.32 -3.41
CA LEU A 13 12.82 -17.09 -4.19
C LEU A 13 14.20 -16.57 -4.62
N ASP A 14 15.22 -16.71 -3.76
CA ASP A 14 16.61 -16.38 -4.10
C ASP A 14 17.15 -17.33 -5.18
N LEU A 15 16.95 -18.65 -5.03
CA LEU A 15 17.35 -19.64 -6.02
C LEU A 15 16.66 -19.43 -7.37
N LEU A 16 15.39 -18.99 -7.39
CA LEU A 16 14.69 -18.63 -8.62
C LEU A 16 15.31 -17.40 -9.28
N GLY A 17 15.68 -16.38 -8.50
CA GLY A 17 16.40 -15.20 -8.99
C GLY A 17 17.76 -15.57 -9.60
N GLU A 18 18.52 -16.42 -8.93
CA GLU A 18 19.80 -16.92 -9.45
C GLU A 18 19.63 -17.77 -10.71
N TRP A 19 18.61 -18.64 -10.73
CA TRP A 19 18.34 -19.49 -11.88
C TRP A 19 18.00 -18.65 -13.12
N VAL A 20 17.10 -17.67 -12.98
CA VAL A 20 16.72 -16.78 -14.08
C VAL A 20 17.93 -16.01 -14.60
N GLN A 21 18.78 -15.47 -13.72
CA GLN A 21 20.00 -14.76 -14.12
C GLN A 21 20.93 -15.65 -14.96
N LYS A 22 21.12 -16.92 -14.58
CA LYS A 22 21.97 -17.89 -15.30
C LYS A 22 21.36 -18.35 -16.63
N HIS A 23 20.04 -18.27 -16.77
CA HIS A 23 19.29 -18.85 -17.89
C HIS A 23 18.50 -17.80 -18.69
N LEU A 24 18.89 -16.52 -18.64
CA LEU A 24 18.18 -15.42 -19.33
C LEU A 24 17.92 -15.69 -20.81
N ALA A 25 18.82 -16.42 -21.49
CA ALA A 25 18.67 -16.73 -22.91
C ALA A 25 17.45 -17.60 -23.24
N VAL A 26 16.94 -18.38 -22.28
CA VAL A 26 15.77 -19.25 -22.46
C VAL A 26 14.51 -18.70 -21.81
N CYS A 27 14.62 -17.61 -21.03
CA CYS A 27 13.47 -16.94 -20.43
C CYS A 27 12.79 -16.03 -21.46
N ASN A 28 11.49 -16.22 -21.67
CA ASN A 28 10.69 -15.29 -22.45
C ASN A 28 10.31 -14.06 -21.59
N PRO A 29 9.83 -12.95 -22.18
CA PRO A 29 9.42 -11.77 -21.41
C PRO A 29 8.37 -12.05 -20.33
N GLN A 30 7.43 -12.97 -20.57
CA GLN A 30 6.39 -13.31 -19.61
C GLN A 30 6.95 -14.03 -18.37
N ASP A 31 7.97 -14.86 -18.54
CA ASP A 31 8.67 -15.52 -17.42
C ASP A 31 9.31 -14.47 -16.50
N LEU A 32 9.94 -13.46 -17.10
CA LEU A 32 10.60 -12.38 -16.38
C LEU A 32 9.58 -11.48 -15.66
N ILE A 33 8.49 -11.10 -16.33
CA ILE A 33 7.39 -10.34 -15.71
C ILE A 33 6.76 -11.15 -14.57
N SER A 34 6.57 -12.45 -14.75
CA SER A 34 6.03 -13.35 -13.73
C SER A 34 6.94 -13.46 -12.51
N LEU A 35 8.27 -13.46 -12.70
CA LEU A 35 9.24 -13.38 -11.61
C LEU A 35 9.08 -12.06 -10.86
N MET A 36 9.10 -10.91 -11.56
CA MET A 36 8.99 -9.59 -10.94
C MET A 36 7.67 -9.43 -10.17
N MET A 37 6.56 -9.86 -10.76
CA MET A 37 5.25 -9.90 -10.11
C MET A 37 5.24 -10.79 -8.87
N THR A 38 5.88 -11.97 -8.94
CA THR A 38 5.99 -12.87 -7.79
C THR A 38 6.76 -12.22 -6.65
N LEU A 39 7.92 -11.66 -6.93
CA LEU A 39 8.77 -10.94 -5.97
C LEU A 39 8.02 -9.76 -5.33
N ALA A 40 7.33 -8.97 -6.16
CA ALA A 40 6.50 -7.87 -5.68
C ALA A 40 5.38 -8.36 -4.76
N VAL A 41 4.57 -9.34 -5.17
CA VAL A 41 3.42 -9.83 -4.38
C VAL A 41 3.84 -10.34 -3.00
N VAL A 42 4.96 -11.06 -2.90
CA VAL A 42 5.47 -11.60 -1.62
C VAL A 42 6.43 -10.65 -0.90
N HIS A 43 6.61 -9.43 -1.43
CA HIS A 43 7.53 -8.41 -0.92
C HIS A 43 8.92 -8.98 -0.64
N HIS A 44 9.49 -9.67 -1.63
CA HIS A 44 10.83 -10.24 -1.54
C HIS A 44 11.76 -9.59 -2.53
N THR A 45 12.97 -9.32 -2.07
CA THR A 45 14.06 -8.79 -2.88
C THR A 45 15.18 -9.81 -2.86
N PRO A 46 15.50 -10.45 -4.01
CA PRO A 46 16.50 -11.49 -4.05
C PRO A 46 17.88 -11.02 -3.61
N ALA A 47 18.67 -11.92 -3.02
CA ALA A 47 20.05 -11.62 -2.62
C ALA A 47 20.92 -11.11 -3.79
N ASN A 48 20.67 -11.60 -5.01
CA ASN A 48 21.38 -11.19 -6.23
C ASN A 48 20.75 -9.99 -6.96
N GLN A 49 19.83 -9.24 -6.33
CA GLN A 49 19.04 -8.16 -6.96
C GLN A 49 19.88 -7.16 -7.79
N ASP A 50 21.06 -6.78 -7.30
CA ASP A 50 21.89 -5.72 -7.90
C ASP A 50 22.44 -6.15 -9.25
N THR A 51 22.53 -7.46 -9.49
CA THR A 51 22.94 -8.04 -10.77
C THR A 51 21.77 -8.59 -11.57
N LEU A 52 20.70 -9.05 -10.90
CA LEU A 52 19.51 -9.61 -11.54
C LEU A 52 18.61 -8.54 -12.16
N PHE A 53 18.29 -7.48 -11.44
CA PHE A 53 17.31 -6.49 -11.92
C PHE A 53 17.79 -5.73 -13.16
N PRO A 54 19.05 -5.27 -13.26
CA PRO A 54 19.52 -4.60 -14.48
C PRO A 54 19.35 -5.47 -15.74
N VAL A 55 19.80 -6.73 -15.70
CA VAL A 55 19.75 -7.64 -16.86
C VAL A 55 18.31 -8.05 -17.22
N VAL A 56 17.42 -8.16 -16.24
CA VAL A 56 15.99 -8.40 -16.47
C VAL A 56 15.34 -7.18 -17.10
N LEU A 57 15.63 -5.97 -16.60
CA LEU A 57 15.03 -4.73 -17.09
C LEU A 57 15.54 -4.31 -18.47
N GLU A 58 16.79 -4.63 -18.83
CA GLU A 58 17.30 -4.46 -20.19
C GLU A 58 16.51 -5.29 -21.22
N ARG A 59 15.98 -6.45 -20.80
CA ARG A 59 15.12 -7.31 -21.63
C ARG A 59 13.66 -6.85 -21.66
N LEU A 60 13.23 -6.09 -20.66
CA LEU A 60 11.85 -5.64 -20.47
C LEU A 60 11.73 -4.13 -20.68
N VAL A 61 11.97 -3.67 -21.91
CA VAL A 61 11.71 -2.29 -22.32
C VAL A 61 10.27 -2.12 -22.79
N ALA A 62 9.69 -0.92 -22.63
CA ALA A 62 8.28 -0.67 -22.95
C ALA A 62 7.89 -1.02 -24.40
N SER A 63 8.81 -0.83 -25.36
CA SER A 63 8.63 -1.22 -26.77
C SER A 63 8.69 -2.74 -27.01
N GLY A 64 9.26 -3.49 -26.06
CA GLY A 64 9.42 -4.94 -26.11
C GLY A 64 8.32 -5.72 -25.39
N VAL A 65 7.43 -5.05 -24.65
CA VAL A 65 6.27 -5.67 -23.97
C VAL A 65 5.00 -5.32 -24.76
N PRO A 66 4.49 -6.23 -25.62
CA PRO A 66 3.44 -5.89 -26.58
C PRO A 66 2.06 -5.69 -25.93
N ASN A 67 1.80 -6.34 -24.79
CA ASN A 67 0.54 -6.25 -24.09
C ASN A 67 0.59 -5.12 -23.04
N PRO A 68 -0.27 -4.09 -23.16
CA PRO A 68 -0.32 -2.99 -22.18
C PRO A 68 -0.57 -3.46 -20.74
N GLN A 69 -1.36 -4.52 -20.54
CA GLN A 69 -1.62 -5.03 -19.19
C GLN A 69 -0.35 -5.63 -18.56
N ASP A 70 0.46 -6.34 -19.33
CA ASP A 70 1.73 -6.90 -18.84
C ASP A 70 2.74 -5.79 -18.52
N TRP A 71 2.75 -4.69 -19.30
CA TRP A 71 3.56 -3.52 -18.98
C TRP A 71 3.12 -2.82 -17.69
N LEU A 72 1.81 -2.61 -17.49
CA LEU A 72 1.29 -2.06 -16.24
C LEU A 72 1.65 -2.94 -15.04
N ASP A 73 1.54 -4.26 -15.19
CA ASP A 73 1.87 -5.22 -14.15
C ASP A 73 3.34 -5.14 -13.77
N LEU A 74 4.24 -5.06 -14.76
CA LEU A 74 5.67 -4.87 -14.52
C LEU A 74 5.97 -3.55 -13.79
N VAL A 75 5.45 -2.41 -14.28
CA VAL A 75 5.70 -1.11 -13.64
C VAL A 75 5.16 -1.06 -12.22
N TRP A 76 3.98 -1.66 -11.99
CA TRP A 76 3.43 -1.80 -10.64
C TRP A 76 4.28 -2.71 -9.75
N ALA A 77 4.81 -3.82 -10.27
CA ALA A 77 5.72 -4.69 -9.52
C ALA A 77 7.00 -3.95 -9.12
N LEU A 78 7.59 -3.16 -10.02
CA LEU A 78 8.75 -2.33 -9.73
C LEU A 78 8.43 -1.27 -8.68
N THR A 79 7.24 -0.67 -8.76
CA THR A 79 6.71 0.31 -7.79
C THR A 79 6.61 -0.29 -6.39
N VAL A 80 6.13 -1.54 -6.28
CA VAL A 80 6.05 -2.29 -5.01
C VAL A 80 7.43 -2.65 -4.47
N LEU A 81 8.38 -2.95 -5.36
CA LEU A 81 9.76 -3.30 -5.01
C LEU A 81 10.68 -2.10 -4.79
N ASN A 82 10.16 -0.87 -4.98
CA ASN A 82 10.92 0.37 -4.94
C ASN A 82 12.11 0.37 -5.94
N LYS A 83 11.82 0.00 -7.19
CA LYS A 83 12.77 -0.11 -8.31
C LYS A 83 12.28 0.57 -9.58
N GLU A 84 11.17 1.28 -9.50
CA GLU A 84 10.62 2.06 -10.59
C GLU A 84 11.51 3.25 -10.96
N THR A 85 11.50 3.59 -12.24
CA THR A 85 12.09 4.83 -12.75
C THR A 85 11.00 5.86 -13.05
N PRO A 86 11.30 7.18 -13.02
CA PRO A 86 10.35 8.20 -13.40
C PRO A 86 9.75 7.99 -14.81
N ASP A 87 10.54 7.51 -15.77
CA ASP A 87 10.10 7.26 -17.14
C ASP A 87 9.12 6.09 -17.24
N GLN A 88 9.37 5.00 -16.49
CA GLN A 88 8.44 3.88 -16.40
C GLN A 88 7.10 4.33 -15.78
N VAL A 89 7.15 5.10 -14.70
CA VAL A 89 5.94 5.67 -14.07
C VAL A 89 5.20 6.59 -15.04
N ALA A 90 5.91 7.48 -15.74
CA ALA A 90 5.32 8.38 -16.72
C ALA A 90 4.66 7.64 -17.87
N SER A 91 5.26 6.53 -18.32
CA SER A 91 4.75 5.72 -19.44
C SER A 91 3.38 5.11 -19.18
N VAL A 92 3.04 4.79 -17.92
CA VAL A 92 1.76 4.17 -17.56
C VAL A 92 0.73 5.18 -17.04
N LEU A 93 1.18 6.36 -16.61
CA LEU A 93 0.29 7.47 -16.22
C LEU A 93 -0.06 8.39 -17.41
N SER A 94 0.49 8.13 -18.60
CA SER A 94 0.25 8.93 -19.79
C SER A 94 -1.16 8.75 -20.34
N PRO A 95 -1.80 9.81 -20.87
CA PRO A 95 -3.11 9.70 -21.52
C PRO A 95 -3.14 8.64 -22.62
N GLU A 96 -2.06 8.52 -23.41
CA GLU A 96 -1.96 7.56 -24.50
C GLU A 96 -1.99 6.11 -23.99
N PHE A 97 -1.34 5.84 -22.84
CA PHE A 97 -1.40 4.52 -22.22
C PHE A 97 -2.79 4.22 -21.68
N MET A 98 -3.44 5.20 -21.06
CA MET A 98 -4.80 5.09 -20.55
C MET A 98 -5.80 4.74 -21.66
N ASP A 99 -5.67 5.38 -22.83
CA ASP A 99 -6.53 5.08 -23.99
C ASP A 99 -6.29 3.66 -24.51
N LYS A 100 -5.04 3.21 -24.61
CA LYS A 100 -4.72 1.81 -24.94
C LYS A 100 -5.36 0.83 -23.96
N MET A 101 -5.30 1.14 -22.66
CA MET A 101 -5.90 0.32 -21.62
C MET A 101 -7.43 0.26 -21.72
N ARG A 102 -8.09 1.36 -22.12
CA ARG A 102 -9.54 1.36 -22.38
C ARG A 102 -9.89 0.55 -23.61
N THR A 103 -9.09 0.63 -24.68
CA THR A 103 -9.31 -0.16 -25.91
C THR A 103 -9.27 -1.66 -25.63
N ILE A 104 -8.28 -2.16 -24.89
CA ILE A 104 -8.18 -3.60 -24.60
C ILE A 104 -9.27 -4.09 -23.63
N ASN A 105 -9.84 -3.21 -22.82
CA ASN A 105 -10.85 -3.54 -21.81
C ASN A 105 -12.27 -3.12 -22.24
N ALA A 106 -12.57 -3.19 -23.53
CA ALA A 106 -13.91 -2.92 -24.09
C ALA A 106 -14.53 -1.57 -23.65
N GLY A 107 -13.70 -0.53 -23.52
CA GLY A 107 -14.15 0.85 -23.28
C GLY A 107 -14.05 1.33 -21.83
N GLY A 108 -13.57 0.53 -20.89
CA GLY A 108 -13.42 0.96 -19.49
C GLY A 108 -12.30 0.25 -18.74
N LEU A 109 -11.71 0.89 -17.73
CA LEU A 109 -10.65 0.27 -16.94
C LEU A 109 -11.23 -0.67 -15.89
N THR A 110 -10.63 -1.85 -15.74
CA THR A 110 -10.99 -2.77 -14.65
C THR A 110 -10.64 -2.18 -13.29
N VAL A 111 -11.29 -2.66 -12.23
CA VAL A 111 -10.96 -2.26 -10.85
C VAL A 111 -9.48 -2.50 -10.54
N SER A 112 -8.96 -3.68 -10.90
CA SER A 112 -7.54 -4.03 -10.68
C SER A 112 -6.60 -3.03 -11.36
N THR A 113 -6.87 -2.69 -12.63
CA THR A 113 -6.12 -1.69 -13.39
C THR A 113 -6.12 -0.34 -12.68
N LYS A 114 -7.29 0.14 -12.25
CA LYS A 114 -7.43 1.42 -11.55
C LYS A 114 -6.63 1.44 -10.24
N LEU A 115 -6.70 0.38 -9.44
CA LEU A 115 -5.97 0.31 -8.16
C LEU A 115 -4.45 0.35 -8.38
N LYS A 116 -3.92 -0.38 -9.37
CA LYS A 116 -2.49 -0.33 -9.70
C LYS A 116 -2.05 1.07 -10.13
N LEU A 117 -2.83 1.72 -11.00
CA LEU A 117 -2.56 3.08 -11.47
C LEU A 117 -2.63 4.10 -10.33
N LEU A 118 -3.57 3.96 -9.40
CA LEU A 118 -3.65 4.81 -8.21
C LEU A 118 -2.45 4.62 -7.28
N ASN A 119 -1.97 3.38 -7.09
CA ASN A 119 -0.74 3.12 -6.33
C ASN A 119 0.48 3.80 -6.99
N ILE A 120 0.64 3.62 -8.30
CA ILE A 120 1.73 4.21 -9.10
C ILE A 120 1.66 5.75 -9.03
N ASN A 121 0.47 6.33 -9.15
CA ASN A 121 0.25 7.77 -9.00
C ASN A 121 0.59 8.28 -7.58
N GLY A 122 0.30 7.49 -6.54
CA GLY A 122 0.74 7.77 -5.18
C GLY A 122 2.25 7.85 -5.05
N VAL A 123 2.97 6.88 -5.64
CA VAL A 123 4.44 6.87 -5.69
C VAL A 123 4.98 8.06 -6.47
N ALA A 124 4.40 8.37 -7.63
CA ALA A 124 4.77 9.53 -8.43
C ALA A 124 4.69 10.84 -7.64
N LYS A 125 3.67 10.99 -6.78
CA LYS A 125 3.44 12.20 -5.97
C LYS A 125 4.29 12.27 -4.70
N LEU A 126 4.59 11.14 -4.08
CA LEU A 126 5.12 11.09 -2.72
C LEU A 126 6.55 10.58 -2.59
N ARG A 127 6.99 9.71 -3.51
CA ARG A 127 8.30 9.05 -3.44
C ARG A 127 9.29 9.61 -4.46
N LEU A 128 8.83 9.90 -5.67
CA LEU A 128 9.69 10.33 -6.77
C LEU A 128 9.89 11.85 -6.80
N ASN A 129 10.92 12.34 -6.11
CA ASN A 129 11.22 13.78 -6.00
C ASN A 129 11.52 14.50 -7.34
N ASN A 130 11.89 13.76 -8.39
CA ASN A 130 12.26 14.27 -9.71
C ASN A 130 11.26 13.90 -10.81
N TYR A 131 10.08 13.42 -10.45
CA TYR A 131 9.06 13.06 -11.42
C TYR A 131 8.49 14.30 -12.12
N LYS A 132 8.49 14.26 -13.46
CA LYS A 132 7.99 15.35 -14.34
C LYS A 132 6.87 14.89 -15.27
N GLY A 133 6.48 13.62 -15.18
CA GLY A 133 5.44 13.05 -16.00
C GLY A 133 4.03 13.47 -15.57
N PRO A 134 3.00 12.94 -16.25
CA PRO A 134 1.61 13.25 -15.93
C PRO A 134 1.17 12.61 -14.60
N HIS A 135 0.16 13.21 -13.97
CA HIS A 135 -0.51 12.66 -12.80
C HIS A 135 -1.97 12.36 -13.10
N LEU A 136 -2.55 11.40 -12.39
CA LEU A 136 -3.99 11.15 -12.44
C LEU A 136 -4.74 12.25 -11.68
N ASP A 137 -5.80 12.75 -12.31
CA ASP A 137 -6.80 13.60 -11.68
C ASP A 137 -7.77 12.74 -10.87
N VAL A 138 -7.38 12.46 -9.63
CA VAL A 138 -8.14 11.61 -8.68
C VAL A 138 -9.49 12.23 -8.26
N THR A 139 -9.80 13.46 -8.68
CA THR A 139 -11.10 14.07 -8.46
C THR A 139 -12.17 13.56 -9.43
N GLN A 140 -11.77 12.99 -10.57
CA GLN A 140 -12.70 12.44 -11.55
C GLN A 140 -13.37 11.16 -11.06
N GLU A 141 -14.63 10.99 -11.45
CA GLU A 141 -15.46 9.84 -11.06
C GLU A 141 -14.87 8.49 -11.48
N GLU A 142 -14.12 8.44 -12.60
CA GLU A 142 -13.45 7.21 -13.06
C GLU A 142 -12.53 6.62 -11.97
N TRP A 143 -11.96 7.45 -11.10
CA TRP A 143 -11.02 7.06 -10.05
C TRP A 143 -11.67 6.81 -8.69
N LYS A 144 -12.98 7.06 -8.56
CA LYS A 144 -13.74 6.75 -7.34
C LYS A 144 -14.11 5.28 -7.34
N VAL A 145 -13.12 4.44 -7.02
CA VAL A 145 -13.26 2.99 -6.94
C VAL A 145 -13.81 2.58 -5.57
N PRO A 146 -14.90 1.80 -5.49
CA PRO A 146 -15.38 1.27 -4.21
C PRO A 146 -14.35 0.33 -3.57
N LEU A 147 -13.79 0.74 -2.44
CA LEU A 147 -12.81 -0.04 -1.68
C LEU A 147 -13.52 -0.94 -0.66
N LEU A 148 -14.04 -2.07 -1.15
CA LEU A 148 -14.79 -3.02 -0.35
C LEU A 148 -13.88 -3.94 0.47
N ARG A 149 -14.25 -4.17 1.72
CA ARG A 149 -13.61 -5.18 2.60
C ARG A 149 -14.38 -6.49 2.55
N SER A 150 -13.69 -7.61 2.75
CA SER A 150 -14.34 -8.88 3.08
C SER A 150 -15.13 -8.75 4.38
N LYS A 151 -16.09 -9.64 4.62
CA LYS A 151 -16.87 -9.62 5.88
C LYS A 151 -15.95 -9.83 7.08
N GLU A 152 -14.99 -10.73 6.95
CA GLU A 152 -14.00 -11.08 7.96
C GLU A 152 -13.11 -9.88 8.29
N LYS A 153 -12.57 -9.20 7.28
CA LYS A 153 -11.78 -7.98 7.47
C LYS A 153 -12.62 -6.87 8.08
N GLN A 154 -13.88 -6.72 7.66
CA GLN A 154 -14.77 -5.70 8.21
C GLN A 154 -15.03 -5.94 9.71
N THR A 155 -15.26 -7.19 10.13
CA THR A 155 -15.39 -7.53 11.56
C THR A 155 -14.13 -7.17 12.34
N LEU A 156 -12.94 -7.47 11.81
CA LEU A 156 -11.68 -7.14 12.44
C LEU A 156 -11.50 -5.62 12.58
N VAL A 157 -11.74 -4.86 11.51
CA VAL A 157 -11.66 -3.40 11.48
C VAL A 157 -12.63 -2.78 12.49
N THR A 158 -13.89 -3.22 12.52
CA THR A 158 -14.87 -2.71 13.49
C THR A 158 -14.42 -2.95 14.92
N ALA A 159 -13.91 -4.15 15.23
CA ALA A 159 -13.40 -4.46 16.58
C ALA A 159 -12.19 -3.59 16.98
N VAL A 160 -11.30 -3.29 16.03
CA VAL A 160 -10.18 -2.36 16.26
C VAL A 160 -10.70 -0.94 16.50
N GLN A 161 -11.61 -0.44 15.68
CA GLN A 161 -12.20 0.90 15.82
C GLN A 161 -12.93 1.06 17.16
N GLU A 162 -13.76 0.09 17.56
CA GLU A 162 -14.42 0.08 18.87
C GLU A 162 -13.41 0.07 20.03
N THR A 163 -12.35 -0.72 19.90
CA THR A 163 -11.29 -0.76 20.92
C THR A 163 -10.56 0.58 21.01
N MET A 164 -10.28 1.23 19.88
CA MET A 164 -9.70 2.58 19.83
C MET A 164 -10.61 3.63 20.47
N LEU A 165 -11.93 3.55 20.28
CA LEU A 165 -12.89 4.44 20.95
C LEU A 165 -12.88 4.29 22.48
N ASN A 166 -12.47 3.13 23.01
CA ASN A 166 -12.27 2.94 24.45
C ASN A 166 -10.92 3.49 24.95
N LEU A 167 -9.96 3.73 24.05
CA LEU A 167 -8.68 4.38 24.35
C LEU A 167 -8.74 5.92 24.26
N LEU A 168 -9.68 6.44 23.48
CA LEU A 168 -9.81 7.85 23.17
C LEU A 168 -10.90 8.52 23.99
N PRO A 169 -10.82 9.83 24.27
CA PRO A 169 -11.82 10.52 25.09
C PRO A 169 -13.23 10.52 24.49
N SER A 170 -13.35 10.52 23.16
CA SER A 170 -14.61 10.37 22.43
C SER A 170 -14.38 10.15 20.93
N ALA A 171 -15.46 9.93 20.17
CA ALA A 171 -15.41 9.70 18.73
C ALA A 171 -14.80 10.85 17.91
N VAL A 172 -14.78 12.08 18.41
CA VAL A 172 -14.20 13.21 17.64
C VAL A 172 -12.66 13.14 17.53
N TYR A 173 -12.03 12.19 18.21
CA TYR A 173 -10.59 11.94 18.19
C TYR A 173 -10.18 10.83 17.21
N LEU A 174 -11.16 10.17 16.58
CA LEU A 174 -10.93 9.04 15.69
C LEU A 174 -11.58 9.31 14.33
N GLY A 175 -10.75 9.37 13.29
CA GLY A 175 -11.20 9.29 11.91
C GLY A 175 -11.28 7.81 11.49
N THR A 176 -12.22 7.45 10.64
CA THR A 176 -12.40 6.06 10.17
C THR A 176 -12.63 6.04 8.67
N ASN A 177 -12.14 4.98 7.99
CA ASN A 177 -12.31 4.78 6.55
C ASN A 177 -11.81 5.98 5.72
N ILE A 178 -10.60 6.44 6.00
CA ILE A 178 -10.03 7.60 5.31
C ILE A 178 -9.56 7.17 3.93
N ASP A 179 -10.17 7.74 2.89
CA ASP A 179 -9.70 7.57 1.52
C ASP A 179 -8.35 8.25 1.35
N THR A 180 -7.41 7.52 0.75
CA THR A 180 -6.07 8.03 0.50
C THR A 180 -5.91 8.66 -0.87
N ASP A 181 -6.87 8.45 -1.78
CA ASP A 181 -6.80 8.66 -3.23
C ASP A 181 -5.66 7.88 -3.93
N MET A 182 -5.12 6.86 -3.25
CA MET A 182 -4.01 6.02 -3.75
C MET A 182 -4.43 4.55 -3.93
N GLY A 183 -5.73 4.27 -3.98
CA GLY A 183 -6.27 2.93 -4.23
C GLY A 183 -6.40 2.05 -2.99
N PHE A 184 -6.35 2.65 -1.79
CA PHE A 184 -6.59 1.96 -0.52
C PHE A 184 -7.11 2.96 0.52
N ILE A 185 -7.62 2.43 1.64
CA ILE A 185 -8.14 3.23 2.76
C ILE A 185 -7.27 3.04 4.00
N ILE A 186 -7.17 4.09 4.82
CA ILE A 186 -6.69 3.97 6.19
C ILE A 186 -7.91 3.59 7.06
N ASP A 187 -7.83 2.48 7.78
CA ASP A 187 -8.96 1.94 8.53
C ASP A 187 -9.39 2.86 9.66
N ALA A 188 -8.42 3.46 10.36
CA ALA A 188 -8.65 4.54 11.30
C ALA A 188 -7.45 5.48 11.41
N GLU A 189 -7.68 6.72 11.79
CA GLU A 189 -6.62 7.68 12.11
C GLU A 189 -6.90 8.39 13.43
N CYS A 190 -5.83 8.74 14.14
CA CYS A 190 -5.91 9.61 15.30
C CYS A 190 -4.74 10.60 15.31
N LEU A 191 -4.88 11.65 16.11
CA LEU A 191 -3.85 12.67 16.27
C LEU A 191 -3.36 12.67 17.72
N MET A 192 -2.05 12.58 17.90
CA MET A 192 -1.43 12.54 19.23
C MET A 192 -0.45 13.70 19.37
N ASN A 193 -0.40 14.36 20.52
CA ASN A 193 0.69 15.28 20.81
C ASN A 193 1.93 14.52 21.28
N THR A 194 3.04 15.24 21.47
CA THR A 194 4.30 14.67 21.99
C THR A 194 4.11 14.00 23.37
N LYS A 195 3.18 14.46 24.19
CA LYS A 195 2.89 13.86 25.51
C LYS A 195 1.95 12.65 25.44
N MET A 196 1.78 12.01 24.28
CA MET A 196 0.83 10.91 24.07
C MET A 196 -0.62 11.26 24.44
N THR A 197 -0.98 12.55 24.39
CA THR A 197 -2.34 13.00 24.64
C THR A 197 -3.07 13.10 23.30
N PRO A 198 -4.25 12.47 23.16
CA PRO A 198 -5.07 12.61 21.96
C PRO A 198 -5.49 14.06 21.71
N LEU A 199 -5.49 14.46 20.44
CA LEU A 199 -6.01 15.73 19.97
C LEU A 199 -7.27 15.48 19.11
N PRO A 200 -8.30 16.33 19.22
CA PRO A 200 -9.53 16.13 18.44
C PRO A 200 -9.25 16.35 16.95
N LEU A 201 -9.79 15.47 16.11
CA LEU A 201 -9.80 15.59 14.66
C LEU A 201 -10.98 16.42 14.17
N PHE A 202 -12.11 16.31 14.87
CA PHE A 202 -13.36 16.97 14.51
C PHE A 202 -13.84 17.92 15.60
N ASP A 203 -14.47 19.03 15.21
CA ASP A 203 -15.10 19.94 16.15
C ASP A 203 -16.26 19.24 16.87
N LYS A 204 -16.38 19.47 18.18
CA LYS A 204 -17.37 18.76 19.00
C LYS A 204 -18.82 19.09 18.60
N LYS A 205 -19.07 20.33 18.18
CA LYS A 205 -20.40 20.86 17.85
C LYS A 205 -20.73 20.63 16.38
N THR A 206 -19.83 21.02 15.47
CA THR A 206 -20.11 20.99 14.02
C THR A 206 -19.78 19.65 13.38
N LYS A 207 -18.98 18.81 14.06
CA LYS A 207 -18.41 17.56 13.51
C LYS A 207 -17.54 17.76 12.27
N ALA A 208 -17.23 19.01 11.90
CA ALA A 208 -16.34 19.31 10.79
C ALA A 208 -14.87 19.02 11.17
N PRO A 209 -14.01 18.64 10.21
CA PRO A 209 -12.57 18.53 10.44
C PRO A 209 -11.99 19.84 10.99
N ILE A 210 -11.14 19.74 12.00
CA ILE A 210 -10.46 20.90 12.59
C ILE A 210 -9.25 21.24 11.72
N ASP A 211 -9.24 22.46 11.17
CA ASP A 211 -8.05 22.98 10.48
C ASP A 211 -6.95 23.32 11.49
N ARG A 212 -5.76 22.78 11.24
CA ARG A 212 -4.54 22.97 12.03
C ARG A 212 -3.38 23.53 11.20
N SER A 213 -3.71 24.19 10.09
CA SER A 213 -2.74 24.89 9.23
C SER A 213 -2.25 26.20 9.87
N GLY A 214 -3.03 26.77 10.80
CA GLY A 214 -2.72 28.02 11.47
C GLY A 214 -1.52 27.96 12.44
N PRO A 215 -0.77 29.06 12.60
CA PRO A 215 0.45 29.12 13.42
C PRO A 215 0.20 28.81 14.91
N ASP A 216 -0.97 29.15 15.44
CA ASP A 216 -1.31 28.96 16.87
C ASP A 216 -1.95 27.60 17.18
N THR A 217 -2.06 26.70 16.19
CA THR A 217 -2.69 25.40 16.39
C THR A 217 -1.66 24.34 16.81
N GLN A 218 -1.98 23.60 17.87
CA GLN A 218 -1.11 22.50 18.32
C GLN A 218 -1.02 21.45 17.22
N ARG A 219 0.18 21.32 16.63
CA ARG A 219 0.52 20.26 15.69
C ARG A 219 0.62 18.94 16.45
N GLY A 220 0.00 17.91 15.89
CA GLY A 220 0.08 16.56 16.41
C GLY A 220 0.75 15.62 15.41
N ILE A 221 1.18 14.49 15.93
CA ILE A 221 1.66 13.34 15.18
C ILE A 221 0.42 12.60 14.68
N LYS A 222 0.24 12.58 13.35
CA LYS A 222 -0.84 11.80 12.71
C LYS A 222 -0.47 10.33 12.78
N VAL A 223 -1.36 9.50 13.33
CA VAL A 223 -1.19 8.05 13.38
C VAL A 223 -2.26 7.41 12.52
N ALA A 224 -1.84 6.69 11.49
CA ALA A 224 -2.69 5.84 10.67
C ALA A 224 -2.68 4.42 11.23
N ILE A 225 -3.86 3.84 11.37
CA ILE A 225 -4.10 2.49 11.85
C ILE A 225 -4.52 1.67 10.64
N LEU A 226 -3.70 0.68 10.30
CA LEU A 226 -3.93 -0.24 9.18
C LEU A 226 -4.15 -1.65 9.73
N VAL A 227 -5.27 -2.26 9.37
CA VAL A 227 -5.70 -3.55 9.89
C VAL A 227 -5.49 -4.61 8.82
N TRP A 228 -4.69 -5.62 9.14
CA TRP A 228 -4.33 -6.70 8.22
C TRP A 228 -5.06 -7.98 8.57
N ASP A 229 -5.91 -8.44 7.65
CA ASP A 229 -6.54 -9.76 7.75
C ASP A 229 -5.60 -10.88 7.28
N TYR A 230 -6.11 -12.12 7.27
CA TYR A 230 -5.34 -13.27 6.79
C TYR A 230 -4.88 -13.14 5.34
N HIS A 231 -5.68 -12.50 4.49
CA HIS A 231 -5.38 -12.34 3.07
C HIS A 231 -4.37 -11.23 2.83
N ASP A 232 -4.24 -10.28 3.74
CA ASP A 232 -3.28 -9.19 3.67
C ASP A 232 -1.83 -9.61 3.93
N MET A 233 -1.64 -10.83 4.44
CA MET A 233 -0.35 -11.39 4.84
C MET A 233 0.13 -12.47 3.86
N THR A 234 1.44 -12.66 3.83
CA THR A 234 2.08 -13.77 3.11
C THR A 234 1.86 -15.09 3.85
N ARG A 235 1.88 -16.20 3.11
CA ARG A 235 1.91 -17.55 3.67
C ARG A 235 3.36 -17.96 3.90
N GLY A 236 3.62 -18.71 4.96
CA GLY A 236 4.97 -19.16 5.34
C GLY A 236 5.74 -18.17 6.23
N ARG A 237 5.40 -16.87 6.17
CA ARG A 237 5.92 -15.84 7.08
C ARG A 237 4.83 -14.87 7.50
N LYS A 238 4.95 -14.32 8.70
CA LYS A 238 4.02 -13.32 9.23
C LYS A 238 4.44 -11.92 8.78
N GLU A 239 4.37 -11.69 7.47
CA GLU A 239 4.73 -10.42 6.84
C GLU A 239 3.63 -10.00 5.87
N ALA A 240 3.37 -8.71 5.76
CA ALA A 240 2.37 -8.18 4.83
C ALA A 240 2.77 -8.46 3.37
N THR A 241 1.78 -8.63 2.50
CA THR A 241 2.00 -8.71 1.06
C THR A 241 2.60 -7.41 0.52
N GLY A 242 3.23 -7.46 -0.65
CA GLY A 242 3.93 -6.28 -1.18
C GLY A 242 3.04 -5.07 -1.43
N VAL A 243 1.80 -5.28 -1.88
CA VAL A 243 0.85 -4.16 -2.01
C VAL A 243 0.57 -3.51 -0.67
N ASN A 244 0.42 -4.29 0.40
CA ASN A 244 0.17 -3.75 1.74
C ASN A 244 1.41 -3.08 2.33
N MET A 245 2.61 -3.58 2.02
CA MET A 245 3.87 -2.90 2.35
C MET A 245 4.01 -1.56 1.62
N LEU A 246 3.66 -1.52 0.32
CA LEU A 246 3.59 -0.28 -0.45
C LEU A 246 2.58 0.71 0.16
N CYS A 247 1.38 0.25 0.52
CA CYS A 247 0.37 1.08 1.19
C CYS A 247 0.91 1.68 2.49
N GLN A 248 1.59 0.90 3.34
CA GLN A 248 2.21 1.41 4.56
C GLN A 248 3.24 2.51 4.26
N GLU A 249 4.10 2.29 3.27
CA GLU A 249 5.12 3.26 2.88
C GLU A 249 4.49 4.56 2.37
N LEU A 250 3.50 4.48 1.48
CA LEU A 250 2.77 5.65 0.96
C LEU A 250 2.10 6.44 2.08
N VAL A 251 1.54 5.76 3.08
CA VAL A 251 0.98 6.42 4.27
C VAL A 251 2.08 7.14 5.07
N ARG A 252 3.26 6.53 5.25
CA ARG A 252 4.40 7.18 5.90
C ARG A 252 4.87 8.41 5.13
N LEU A 253 4.99 8.31 3.80
CA LEU A 253 5.37 9.43 2.94
C LEU A 253 4.34 10.56 2.93
N LYS A 254 3.04 10.24 3.13
CA LYS A 254 1.97 11.22 3.34
C LYS A 254 2.04 11.92 4.73
N GLY A 255 3.03 11.58 5.55
CA GLY A 255 3.32 12.25 6.83
C GLY A 255 2.71 11.57 8.07
N TYR A 256 2.24 10.34 7.94
CA TYR A 256 1.70 9.58 9.08
C TYR A 256 2.78 8.73 9.75
N ARG A 257 2.64 8.52 11.06
CA ARG A 257 3.14 7.32 11.73
C ARG A 257 2.16 6.18 11.45
N VAL A 258 2.68 4.98 11.22
CA VAL A 258 1.87 3.80 10.89
C VAL A 258 1.86 2.84 12.06
N MET A 259 0.65 2.50 12.50
CA MET A 259 0.35 1.42 13.43
C MET A 259 -0.35 0.32 12.65
N THR A 260 0.22 -0.89 12.64
CA THR A 260 -0.41 -2.05 12.01
C THR A 260 -1.06 -2.94 13.07
N VAL A 261 -2.27 -3.42 12.80
CA VAL A 261 -2.98 -4.38 13.66
C VAL A 261 -3.21 -5.66 12.86
N ASP A 262 -2.44 -6.69 13.20
CA ASP A 262 -2.44 -7.95 12.48
C ASP A 262 -3.46 -8.92 13.08
N PHE A 263 -4.19 -9.66 12.24
CA PHE A 263 -5.16 -10.68 12.68
C PHE A 263 -4.56 -11.77 13.58
N VAL A 264 -3.23 -11.98 13.51
CA VAL A 264 -2.51 -12.96 14.34
C VAL A 264 -2.41 -12.48 15.79
N ASP A 265 -2.25 -11.18 16.01
CA ASP A 265 -1.99 -10.62 17.35
C ASP A 265 -3.24 -10.00 17.97
N PHE A 266 -4.24 -9.66 17.15
CA PHE A 266 -5.49 -9.08 17.60
C PHE A 266 -6.66 -10.04 17.37
N ASN A 267 -7.22 -10.53 18.47
CA ASN A 267 -8.42 -11.37 18.45
C ASN A 267 -9.65 -10.54 18.86
N PRO A 268 -10.62 -10.32 17.95
CA PRO A 268 -11.86 -9.61 18.26
C PRO A 268 -12.66 -10.20 19.43
N ARG A 269 -12.51 -11.49 19.72
CA ARG A 269 -13.23 -12.22 20.78
C ARG A 269 -12.57 -12.15 22.16
N SER A 270 -11.34 -11.62 22.25
CA SER A 270 -10.68 -11.42 23.54
C SER A 270 -11.41 -10.37 24.37
N ILE A 271 -11.27 -10.44 25.70
CA ILE A 271 -11.87 -9.45 26.59
C ILE A 271 -11.37 -8.04 26.25
N LEU A 272 -12.25 -7.04 26.43
CA LEU A 272 -11.97 -5.66 26.03
C LEU A 272 -10.67 -5.11 26.64
N VAL A 273 -10.40 -5.41 27.91
CA VAL A 273 -9.22 -4.94 28.64
C VAL A 273 -7.92 -5.35 27.93
N ASP A 274 -7.83 -6.58 27.43
CA ASP A 274 -6.63 -7.07 26.76
C ASP A 274 -6.45 -6.45 25.37
N ARG A 275 -7.56 -6.29 24.63
CA ARG A 275 -7.57 -5.57 23.34
C ARG A 275 -7.09 -4.12 23.51
N VAL A 276 -7.60 -3.43 24.53
CA VAL A 276 -7.21 -2.05 24.88
C VAL A 276 -5.74 -1.95 25.25
N LYS A 277 -5.23 -2.85 26.10
CA LYS A 277 -3.79 -2.91 26.45
C LYS A 277 -2.92 -3.12 25.22
N HIS A 278 -3.31 -4.05 24.35
CA HIS A 278 -2.58 -4.35 23.13
C HIS A 278 -2.51 -3.14 22.18
N LEU A 279 -3.65 -2.52 21.85
CA LEU A 279 -3.66 -1.35 20.95
C LEU A 279 -2.96 -0.14 21.56
N ASN A 280 -3.06 0.09 22.88
CA ASN A 280 -2.32 1.17 23.54
C ASN A 280 -0.80 0.98 23.43
N HIS A 281 -0.33 -0.27 23.58
CA HIS A 281 1.08 -0.59 23.40
C HIS A 281 1.54 -0.35 21.96
N GLN A 282 0.79 -0.82 20.97
CA GLN A 282 1.09 -0.59 19.56
C GLN A 282 1.07 0.89 19.19
N LEU A 283 0.10 1.66 19.69
CA LEU A 283 0.02 3.10 19.47
C LEU A 283 1.25 3.84 20.00
N ARG A 284 1.72 3.47 21.21
CA ARG A 284 2.96 4.01 21.79
C ARG A 284 4.18 3.65 20.96
N SER A 285 4.27 2.40 20.51
CA SER A 285 5.35 1.94 19.65
C SER A 285 5.39 2.68 18.31
N ALA A 286 4.23 2.92 17.68
CA ALA A 286 4.12 3.61 16.39
C ALA A 286 4.55 5.08 16.46
N ILE A 287 4.36 5.74 17.61
CA ILE A 287 4.81 7.11 17.83
C ILE A 287 6.32 7.16 18.11
N GLY A 288 6.85 6.12 18.77
CA GLY A 288 8.26 5.98 19.14
C GLY A 288 8.63 6.72 20.44
N PRO A 289 9.82 6.47 21.01
CA PRO A 289 10.40 7.37 21.99
C PRO A 289 10.65 8.74 21.32
N ILE A 290 10.37 9.80 22.07
CA ILE A 290 10.66 11.18 21.66
C ILE A 290 12.13 11.46 21.82
#